data_AF-Q9R7L3-F1
#
_entry.id   AF-Q9R7L3-F1
#
_cell.length_a   1.000
_cell.length_b   1.000
_cell.length_c   1.000
_cell.angle_alpha   90.00
_cell.angle_beta   90.00
_cell.angle_gamma   90.00
#
_symmetry.space_group_name_H-M   'P 1'
#
loop_
_entity.id
_entity.type
_entity.pdbx_description
1 polymer ?
#
loop_
_entity_poly.entity_id
_entity_poly.type
_entity_poly.pdbx_seq_one_letter_code
_entity_poly.pdbx_strand_id
1 'polypeptide(L)'
;WGVSDFNPEAWPRGLKGMRAVRFDHCLLYGGELQATYDLLVNVLGFYLAEQVVDDQGNRVAQFMSLATKAHDVAFIQHAEPGRLYHVSFYLETWDDVLRAADLISMTNSSLDIGLTRHGLTHGK
;
A
#
# COMPACT_ATOMS: atom_id res chain seq x y z
N TRP A 1 15.37 1.29 -14.35
CA TRP A 1 14.41 0.85 -15.36
C TRP A 1 14.19 2.01 -16.31
N GLY A 2 14.67 1.89 -17.54
CA GLY A 2 14.51 2.91 -18.58
C GLY A 2 13.54 2.43 -19.63
N VAL A 3 13.10 3.34 -20.49
CA VAL A 3 12.40 2.99 -21.74
C VAL A 3 13.46 2.48 -22.72
N SER A 4 13.26 1.29 -23.28
CA SER A 4 14.18 0.66 -24.25
C SER A 4 13.39 0.03 -25.39
N ASP A 5 14.01 -0.09 -26.56
CA ASP A 5 13.41 -0.73 -27.74
C ASP A 5 13.33 -2.26 -27.62
N PHE A 6 13.91 -2.83 -26.57
CA PHE A 6 13.81 -4.25 -26.24
C PHE A 6 12.80 -4.46 -25.11
N ASN A 7 11.97 -5.50 -25.29
CA ASN A 7 11.08 -5.96 -24.23
C ASN A 7 11.92 -6.33 -22.98
N PRO A 8 11.43 -6.01 -21.78
CA PRO A 8 12.09 -6.46 -20.56
C PRO A 8 12.15 -7.99 -20.51
N GLU A 9 13.24 -8.53 -19.94
CA GLU A 9 13.31 -9.95 -19.61
C GLU A 9 12.22 -10.32 -18.59
N ALA A 10 11.91 -11.62 -18.47
CA ALA A 10 10.83 -12.12 -17.61
C ALA A 10 10.97 -11.68 -16.15
N TRP A 11 12.21 -11.50 -15.67
CA TRP A 11 12.50 -10.91 -14.36
C TRP A 11 13.86 -10.20 -14.37
N PRO A 12 14.11 -9.31 -13.39
CA PRO A 12 15.36 -8.60 -13.30
C PRO A 12 16.49 -9.52 -12.80
N ARG A 13 17.63 -9.51 -13.49
CA ARG A 13 18.83 -10.21 -13.01
C ARG A 13 19.54 -9.40 -11.93
N GLY A 14 20.15 -10.10 -10.96
CA GLY A 14 21.03 -9.48 -9.96
C GLY A 14 20.33 -8.64 -8.89
N LEU A 15 19.04 -8.87 -8.62
CA LEU A 15 18.32 -8.20 -7.53
C LEU A 15 19.00 -8.43 -6.17
N LYS A 16 19.23 -7.33 -5.44
CA LYS A 16 19.83 -7.30 -4.09
C LYS A 16 18.82 -6.82 -3.05
N GLY A 17 19.13 -7.04 -1.78
CA GLY A 17 18.28 -6.64 -0.66
C GLY A 17 16.96 -7.38 -0.64
N MET A 18 15.88 -6.66 -0.35
CA MET A 18 14.52 -7.19 -0.18
C MET A 18 13.79 -7.49 -1.49
N ARG A 19 14.37 -7.14 -2.64
CA ARG A 19 13.85 -7.49 -3.99
C ARG A 19 12.41 -7.03 -4.27
N ALA A 20 12.05 -5.82 -3.84
CA ALA A 20 10.79 -5.19 -4.18
C ALA A 20 10.54 -5.18 -5.70
N VAL A 21 9.36 -5.66 -6.12
CA VAL A 21 9.00 -5.81 -7.54
C VAL A 21 8.41 -4.53 -8.10
N ARG A 22 7.51 -3.90 -7.34
CA ARG A 22 6.84 -2.66 -7.71
C ARG A 22 6.36 -1.89 -6.49
N PHE A 23 6.12 -0.59 -6.67
CA PHE A 23 5.25 0.16 -5.77
C PHE A 23 3.88 -0.52 -5.73
N ASP A 24 3.35 -0.70 -4.52
CA ASP A 24 2.06 -1.34 -4.34
C ASP A 24 0.97 -0.33 -4.02
N HIS A 25 1.13 0.40 -2.92
CA HIS A 25 0.18 1.42 -2.49
C HIS A 25 0.81 2.39 -1.50
N CYS A 26 0.08 3.44 -1.17
CA CYS A 26 0.37 4.29 -0.02
C CYS A 26 -0.87 4.51 0.84
N LEU A 27 -0.64 4.87 2.10
CA LEU A 27 -1.67 5.29 3.02
C LEU A 27 -1.39 6.73 3.46
N LEU A 28 -2.43 7.56 3.44
CA LEU A 28 -2.36 8.94 3.91
C LEU A 28 -3.34 9.16 5.07
N TYR A 29 -2.98 10.12 5.90
CA TYR A 29 -3.77 10.60 7.03
C TYR A 29 -4.32 11.99 6.74
N GLY A 30 -5.57 12.21 7.15
CA GLY A 30 -6.22 13.51 7.09
C GLY A 30 -7.66 13.51 7.61
N GLY A 31 -8.26 14.71 7.64
CA GLY A 31 -9.57 14.91 8.27
C GLY A 31 -10.78 14.80 7.33
N GLU A 32 -10.58 14.92 6.01
CA GLU A 32 -11.65 15.10 5.03
C GLU A 32 -11.81 13.87 4.12
N LEU A 33 -12.19 12.73 4.72
CA LEU A 33 -12.33 11.46 4.00
C LEU A 33 -13.41 11.52 2.91
N GLN A 34 -14.55 12.17 3.18
CA GLN A 34 -15.64 12.30 2.19
C GLN A 34 -15.23 13.14 0.98
N ALA A 35 -14.58 14.30 1.19
CA ALA A 35 -14.11 15.12 0.07
C ALA A 35 -13.04 14.38 -0.76
N THR A 36 -12.17 13.61 -0.10
CA THR A 36 -11.16 12.78 -0.75
C THR A 36 -11.80 11.66 -1.58
N TYR A 37 -12.86 11.04 -1.05
CA TYR A 37 -13.67 10.06 -1.77
C TYR A 37 -14.28 10.69 -3.02
N ASP A 38 -14.92 11.86 -2.88
CA ASP A 38 -15.59 12.51 -4.00
C ASP A 38 -14.62 12.86 -5.12
N LEU A 39 -13.42 13.32 -4.79
CA LEU A 39 -12.36 13.54 -5.76
C LEU A 39 -11.91 12.22 -6.42
N LEU A 40 -11.51 11.22 -5.64
CA LEU A 40 -10.90 10.02 -6.20
C LEU A 40 -11.89 9.16 -6.97
N VAL A 41 -13.10 8.99 -6.45
CA VAL A 41 -14.11 8.13 -7.04
C VAL A 41 -14.88 8.88 -8.13
N ASN A 42 -15.45 10.04 -7.83
CA ASN A 42 -16.36 10.71 -8.77
C ASN A 42 -15.62 11.48 -9.87
N VAL A 43 -14.36 11.86 -9.67
CA VAL A 43 -13.57 12.61 -10.67
C VAL A 43 -12.46 11.75 -11.28
N LEU A 44 -11.69 11.04 -10.46
CA LEU A 44 -10.51 10.30 -10.92
C LEU A 44 -10.78 8.83 -11.27
N GLY A 45 -12.01 8.35 -11.05
CA GLY A 45 -12.45 7.02 -11.50
C GLY A 45 -11.99 5.84 -10.66
N PHE A 46 -11.51 6.09 -9.43
CA PHE A 46 -11.29 5.01 -8.47
C PHE A 46 -12.62 4.36 -8.10
N TYR A 47 -12.57 3.11 -7.65
CA TYR A 47 -13.68 2.51 -6.92
C TYR A 47 -13.26 2.25 -5.46
N LEU A 48 -14.25 2.29 -4.57
CA LEU A 48 -14.06 1.92 -3.18
C LEU A 48 -14.11 0.39 -3.04
N ALA A 49 -12.99 -0.20 -2.62
CA ALA A 49 -12.89 -1.65 -2.41
C ALA A 49 -13.37 -2.02 -1.00
N GLU A 50 -12.82 -1.33 0.02
CA GLU A 50 -13.13 -1.58 1.43
C GLU A 50 -13.21 -0.25 2.20
N GLN A 51 -13.94 -0.25 3.30
CA GLN A 51 -14.03 0.89 4.21
C GLN A 51 -14.25 0.41 5.65
N VAL A 52 -13.89 1.26 6.60
CA VAL A 52 -14.27 1.11 8.01
C VAL A 52 -15.17 2.28 8.38
N VAL A 53 -16.25 1.95 9.07
CA VAL A 53 -17.29 2.88 9.50
C VAL A 53 -17.44 2.75 11.02
N ASP A 54 -17.61 3.88 11.70
CA ASP A 54 -17.89 3.91 13.14
C ASP A 54 -19.35 3.53 13.46
N ASP A 55 -19.71 3.55 14.74
CA ASP A 55 -21.04 3.24 15.24
C ASP A 55 -22.12 4.24 14.80
N GLN A 56 -21.72 5.43 14.37
CA GLN A 56 -22.59 6.51 13.92
C GLN A 56 -22.77 6.51 12.39
N GLY A 57 -22.07 5.62 11.68
CA GLY A 57 -22.11 5.57 10.22
C GLY A 57 -21.08 6.47 9.54
N ASN A 58 -20.18 7.12 10.29
CA ASN A 58 -19.11 7.93 9.71
C ASN A 58 -17.95 7.04 9.28
N ARG A 59 -17.41 7.34 8.10
CA ARG A 59 -16.26 6.64 7.55
C ARG A 59 -14.97 7.07 8.25
N VAL A 60 -14.23 6.11 8.79
CA VAL A 60 -12.94 6.34 9.46
C VAL A 60 -11.75 5.79 8.70
N ALA A 61 -11.98 4.91 7.73
CA ALA A 61 -10.96 4.45 6.78
C ALA A 61 -11.56 4.12 5.42
N GLN A 62 -10.80 4.32 4.34
CA GLN A 62 -11.19 3.97 2.98
C GLN A 62 -10.02 3.47 2.15
N PHE A 63 -10.28 2.41 1.39
CA PHE A 63 -9.31 1.71 0.56
C PHE A 63 -9.84 1.70 -0.87
N MET A 64 -9.13 2.35 -1.79
CA MET A 64 -9.60 2.63 -3.14
C MET A 64 -8.60 2.12 -4.18
N SER A 65 -9.12 1.63 -5.31
CA SER A 65 -8.28 1.12 -6.41
C SER A 65 -8.75 1.63 -7.78
N LEU A 66 -7.81 1.67 -8.72
CA LEU A 66 -8.04 1.83 -10.16
C LEU A 66 -7.86 0.51 -10.93
N ALA A 67 -7.44 -0.56 -10.24
CA ALA A 67 -7.09 -1.85 -10.84
C ALA A 67 -7.73 -2.99 -10.04
N THR A 68 -7.32 -4.23 -10.28
CA THR A 68 -7.83 -5.40 -9.56
C THR A 68 -7.09 -5.66 -8.23
N LYS A 69 -6.41 -4.65 -7.68
CA LYS A 69 -5.72 -4.75 -6.40
C LYS A 69 -6.72 -4.51 -5.26
N ALA A 70 -6.34 -4.87 -4.03
CA ALA A 70 -7.12 -4.51 -2.86
C ALA A 70 -7.26 -2.98 -2.76
N HIS A 71 -6.16 -2.24 -2.95
CA HIS A 71 -6.14 -0.79 -3.08
C HIS A 71 -4.87 -0.30 -3.76
N ASP A 72 -4.96 0.87 -4.38
CA ASP A 72 -3.83 1.69 -4.83
C ASP A 72 -3.49 2.79 -3.82
N VAL A 73 -4.51 3.29 -3.12
CA VAL A 73 -4.38 4.33 -2.11
C VAL A 73 -5.39 4.11 -0.98
N ALA A 74 -4.97 4.39 0.24
CA ALA A 74 -5.82 4.36 1.42
C ALA A 74 -5.78 5.69 2.18
N PHE A 75 -6.90 6.03 2.82
CA PHE A 75 -7.01 7.19 3.70
C PHE A 75 -7.63 6.77 5.02
N ILE A 76 -7.02 7.20 6.12
CA ILE A 76 -7.53 7.00 7.48
C ILE A 76 -7.73 8.35 8.13
N GLN A 77 -8.84 8.49 8.85
CA GLN A 77 -9.20 9.69 9.60
C GLN A 77 -8.11 10.01 10.62
N HIS A 78 -7.58 11.22 10.57
CA HIS A 78 -6.56 11.68 11.51
C HIS A 78 -6.67 13.19 11.70
N ALA A 79 -6.40 13.68 12.91
CA ALA A 79 -6.51 15.10 13.25
C ALA A 79 -5.52 15.97 12.46
N GLU A 80 -4.33 15.45 12.19
CA GLU A 80 -3.34 16.14 11.36
C GLU A 80 -3.56 15.87 9.87
N PRO A 81 -3.75 16.91 9.04
CA PRO A 81 -3.92 16.76 7.60
C PRO A 81 -2.59 16.53 6.86
N GLY A 82 -2.65 15.84 5.73
CA GLY A 82 -1.56 15.79 4.74
C GLY A 82 -0.35 14.96 5.17
N ARG A 83 -0.53 13.99 6.05
CA ARG A 83 0.55 13.11 6.51
C ARG A 83 0.62 11.86 5.64
N LEU A 84 1.83 11.53 5.17
CA LEU A 84 2.12 10.23 4.58
C LEU A 84 2.35 9.22 5.72
N TYR A 85 1.47 8.23 5.84
CA TYR A 85 1.60 7.22 6.89
C TYR A 85 2.57 6.13 6.48
N HIS A 86 2.34 5.49 5.33
CA HIS A 86 3.28 4.51 4.80
C HIS A 86 3.25 4.42 3.27
N VAL A 87 4.31 3.81 2.75
CA VAL A 87 4.44 3.38 1.36
C VAL A 87 4.79 1.90 1.37
N SER A 88 4.05 1.11 0.60
CA SER A 88 4.23 -0.33 0.51
C SER A 88 4.76 -0.73 -0.85
N PHE A 89 5.60 -1.76 -0.83
CA PHE A 89 6.17 -2.37 -2.03
C PHE A 89 5.80 -3.84 -2.07
N TYR A 90 5.48 -4.33 -3.26
CA TYR A 90 5.05 -5.70 -3.47
C TYR A 90 6.25 -6.67 -3.50
N LEU A 91 6.14 -7.75 -2.74
CA LEU A 91 6.99 -8.95 -2.81
C LEU A 91 6.14 -10.12 -3.30
N GLU A 92 6.75 -11.07 -4.03
CA GLU A 92 5.99 -12.11 -4.74
C GLU A 92 5.46 -13.19 -3.81
N THR A 93 6.24 -13.53 -2.78
CA THR A 93 5.95 -14.66 -1.90
C THR A 93 6.09 -14.29 -0.43
N TRP A 94 5.45 -15.08 0.44
CA TRP A 94 5.64 -14.96 1.89
C TRP A 94 7.09 -15.23 2.32
N ASP A 95 7.81 -16.10 1.60
CA ASP A 95 9.24 -16.35 1.84
C ASP A 95 10.08 -15.09 1.57
N ASP A 96 9.76 -14.32 0.53
CA ASP A 96 10.41 -13.03 0.27
C ASP A 96 10.16 -12.03 1.39
N VAL A 97 8.95 -12.04 1.98
CA VAL A 97 8.59 -11.20 3.14
C VAL A 97 9.39 -11.61 4.38
N LEU A 98 9.53 -12.91 4.65
CA LEU A 98 10.35 -13.42 5.75
C LEU A 98 11.83 -13.05 5.56
N ARG A 99 12.36 -13.24 4.36
CA ARG A 99 13.72 -12.84 4.00
C ARG A 99 13.93 -11.32 4.17
N ALA A 100 12.93 -10.50 3.85
CA ALA A 100 13.00 -9.06 4.07
C ALA A 100 13.08 -8.72 5.57
N ALA A 101 12.33 -9.41 6.43
CA ALA A 101 12.42 -9.24 7.88
C ALA A 101 13.79 -9.64 8.44
N ASP A 102 14.36 -10.75 7.97
CA ASP A 102 15.73 -11.15 8.34
C ASP A 102 16.74 -10.05 7.96
N LEU A 103 16.62 -9.48 6.75
CA LEU A 103 17.48 -8.39 6.31
C LEU A 103 17.35 -7.15 7.21
N ILE A 104 16.12 -6.75 7.58
CA ILE A 104 15.88 -5.63 8.52
C ILE A 104 16.63 -5.87 9.84
N SER A 105 16.55 -7.10 10.37
CA SER A 105 17.26 -7.48 11.60
C SER A 105 18.78 -7.45 11.41
N MET A 106 19.30 -8.07 10.35
CA MET A 106 20.73 -8.12 10.04
C MET A 106 21.33 -6.73 9.84
N THR A 107 20.55 -5.76 9.35
CA THR A 107 21.00 -4.38 9.14
C THR A 107 20.65 -3.43 10.28
N ASN A 108 20.09 -3.93 11.39
CA ASN A 108 19.61 -3.13 12.52
C ASN A 108 18.69 -1.97 12.09
N SER A 109 17.87 -2.21 11.06
CA SER A 109 16.89 -1.23 10.60
C SER A 109 15.70 -1.19 11.55
N SER A 110 15.16 0.00 11.79
CA SER A 110 13.99 0.16 12.67
C SER A 110 12.78 -0.59 12.11
N LEU A 111 12.08 -1.29 12.98
CA LEU A 111 10.86 -2.02 12.68
C LEU A 111 9.78 -1.55 13.65
N ASP A 112 8.69 -1.04 13.11
CA ASP A 112 7.53 -0.60 13.90
C ASP A 112 6.64 -1.79 14.27
N ILE A 113 6.12 -2.47 13.24
CA ILE A 113 5.25 -3.64 13.39
C ILE A 113 5.86 -4.82 12.66
N GLY A 114 5.83 -5.99 13.31
CA GLY A 114 6.30 -7.24 12.73
C GLY A 114 5.39 -7.79 11.63
N LEU A 115 5.79 -8.92 11.05
CA LEU A 115 5.04 -9.56 9.98
C LEU A 115 3.68 -10.04 10.47
N THR A 116 2.62 -9.49 9.89
CA THR A 116 1.23 -9.86 10.18
C THR A 116 0.42 -9.91 8.89
N ARG A 117 -0.73 -10.58 8.94
CA ARG A 117 -1.70 -10.56 7.84
C ARG A 117 -2.89 -9.69 8.24
N HIS A 118 -3.20 -8.69 7.43
CA HIS A 118 -4.37 -7.86 7.67
C HIS A 118 -5.67 -8.60 7.36
N GLY A 119 -6.69 -8.39 8.20
CA GLY A 119 -8.07 -8.78 7.90
C GLY A 119 -8.63 -7.94 6.76
N LEU A 120 -8.58 -6.62 6.88
CA LEU A 120 -8.86 -5.70 5.76
C LEU A 120 -7.80 -5.87 4.67
N THR A 121 -8.19 -5.79 3.40
CA THR A 121 -7.31 -5.91 2.21
C THR A 121 -6.69 -7.30 2.00
N HIS A 122 -6.86 -8.23 2.95
CA HIS A 122 -6.42 -9.62 2.92
C HIS A 122 -4.95 -9.83 2.49
N GLY A 123 -4.05 -8.93 2.90
CA GLY A 123 -2.63 -8.91 2.52
C GLY A 123 -2.03 -10.30 2.35
N LYS A 124 -1.38 -10.51 1.20
CA LYS A 124 -0.67 -11.75 0.87
C LYS A 124 0.78 -11.66 1.31
#